data_AF-A0A3M6ZPX8-F1
#
_entry.id   AF-A0A3M6ZPX8-F1
#
_cell.length_a   1.000
_cell.length_b   1.000
_cell.length_c   1.000
_cell.angle_alpha   90.00
_cell.angle_beta   90.00
_cell.angle_gamma   90.00
#
_symmetry.space_group_name_H-M   'P 1'
#
loop_
_entity.id
_entity.type
_entity.pdbx_description
1 polymer ?
#
loop_
_entity_poly.entity_id
_entity_poly.type
_entity_poly.pdbx_seq_one_letter_code
_entity_poly.pdbx_strand_id
1 'polypeptide(L)'
;MQVIKLTFLALCTTLVSAGHLLTLRHRYKSGTDLLVNDLLRLDEAIKTITTAANNYTGGQEGYEAIRESFAEVNRTNRIAYRDAMTIMPQTIEESNQIISIVSDPIAPDITTAVDAVIAKKSLIDEAGFRQETADGLNLISYDHDTLSLVAVAPKLNPLTIPAAAMLRHTAGRVLALVALPHLAACWGSLGHRTVGYLAQHYFTDAATQLFEGLISPSEHFDVSDAAVWADRIRWRRHYTGGWHFIDANDSPPETCNVNFSRDCEEDRGCVVSALANQTALLLDLDQTRTTRNEALKFLLHFVGDLHQPLHTEALDRGGNQIQVKFDNRHYNLHSVWDTEVALKMHGLTRSPGVDAEKTLAKRWAQELYNKHESADFRIAQNVSCDPMANTAAAQSCALEYAAETNQLICSYVLQPGLEWLENNDLGGEYYDGAKTIVEDRIAIAGMRLGMWMNAVAYPLESTRLSTQA
;
A
#
# COMPACT_ATOMS: atom_id res chain seq x y z
N MET A 1 -13.07 9.09 22.34
CA MET A 1 -13.31 7.84 21.60
C MET A 1 -14.73 7.85 21.11
N GLN A 2 -14.94 7.90 19.79
CA GLN A 2 -16.20 7.44 19.19
C GLN A 2 -15.95 6.00 18.76
N VAL A 3 -16.66 5.06 19.36
CA VAL A 3 -16.60 3.65 18.95
C VAL A 3 -17.52 3.50 17.75
N ILE A 4 -16.97 3.06 16.62
CA ILE A 4 -17.72 2.85 15.39
C ILE A 4 -18.22 1.41 15.38
N LYS A 5 -19.54 1.23 15.26
CA LYS A 5 -20.17 -0.09 15.26
C LYS A 5 -19.79 -0.86 13.99
N LEU A 6 -19.18 -2.02 14.17
CA LEU A 6 -18.94 -3.01 13.12
C LEU A 6 -20.25 -3.33 12.40
N THR A 7 -20.23 -3.28 11.06
CA THR A 7 -21.37 -3.67 10.21
C THR A 7 -20.85 -4.41 8.97
N PHE A 8 -21.22 -5.68 8.83
CA PHE A 8 -20.86 -6.56 7.71
C PHE A 8 -21.56 -6.18 6.39
N LEU A 9 -20.87 -6.32 5.24
CA LEU A 9 -21.52 -6.50 3.92
C LEU A 9 -20.54 -7.01 2.83
N ALA A 10 -21.05 -7.80 1.87
CA ALA A 10 -20.32 -8.35 0.71
C ALA A 10 -21.25 -8.50 -0.52
N LEU A 11 -20.70 -8.66 -1.75
CA LEU A 11 -21.49 -8.59 -3.01
C LEU A 11 -20.95 -9.42 -4.21
N CYS A 12 -21.85 -10.22 -4.81
CA CYS A 12 -21.95 -10.73 -6.20
C CYS A 12 -20.87 -11.60 -6.91
N THR A 13 -21.27 -12.17 -8.08
CA THR A 13 -21.01 -13.57 -8.51
C THR A 13 -20.60 -13.79 -9.98
N THR A 14 -20.00 -14.95 -10.31
CA THR A 14 -20.24 -15.73 -11.57
C THR A 14 -19.91 -17.24 -11.41
N LEU A 15 -20.37 -18.10 -12.34
CA LEU A 15 -20.41 -19.59 -12.26
C LEU A 15 -19.52 -20.30 -13.30
N VAL A 16 -18.82 -21.40 -12.92
CA VAL A 16 -18.38 -22.51 -13.82
C VAL A 16 -18.44 -23.87 -13.06
N SER A 17 -18.52 -25.00 -13.79
CA SER A 17 -18.99 -26.33 -13.35
C SER A 17 -17.91 -27.32 -12.84
N ALA A 18 -18.37 -28.49 -12.36
CA ALA A 18 -17.62 -29.43 -11.50
C ALA A 18 -17.13 -30.72 -12.20
N GLY A 19 -16.00 -31.27 -11.71
CA GLY A 19 -15.45 -32.54 -12.21
C GLY A 19 -14.25 -33.15 -11.45
N HIS A 20 -14.16 -33.06 -10.11
CA HIS A 20 -13.01 -33.61 -9.34
C HIS A 20 -13.33 -34.00 -7.86
N LEU A 21 -14.54 -34.48 -7.58
CA LEU A 21 -15.19 -34.31 -6.26
C LEU A 21 -14.78 -35.21 -5.08
N LEU A 22 -13.99 -36.28 -5.23
CA LEU A 22 -13.76 -37.26 -4.12
C LEU A 22 -12.44 -37.08 -3.35
N THR A 23 -11.31 -36.92 -4.04
CA THR A 23 -10.01 -36.67 -3.39
C THR A 23 -9.84 -35.22 -2.91
N LEU A 24 -10.62 -34.28 -3.46
CA LEU A 24 -10.74 -32.94 -2.91
C LEU A 24 -11.44 -32.96 -1.54
N ARG A 25 -12.56 -33.68 -1.41
CA ARG A 25 -13.44 -33.61 -0.23
C ARG A 25 -12.78 -33.90 1.12
N HIS A 26 -11.73 -34.74 1.15
CA HIS A 26 -11.02 -35.04 2.40
C HIS A 26 -9.96 -33.98 2.77
N ARG A 27 -9.15 -33.52 1.80
CA ARG A 27 -8.20 -32.40 1.96
C ARG A 27 -8.90 -31.07 2.28
N TYR A 28 -10.10 -30.95 1.77
CA TYR A 28 -10.97 -29.82 1.93
C TYR A 28 -11.45 -29.65 3.38
N LYS A 29 -12.04 -30.72 3.96
CA LYS A 29 -12.48 -30.70 5.35
C LYS A 29 -11.34 -30.39 6.34
N SER A 30 -10.13 -30.89 6.10
CA SER A 30 -8.97 -30.57 6.94
C SER A 30 -8.56 -29.09 6.92
N GLY A 31 -8.88 -28.34 5.87
CA GLY A 31 -8.69 -26.89 5.84
C GLY A 31 -9.76 -26.15 6.65
N THR A 32 -11.01 -26.59 6.55
CA THR A 32 -12.13 -26.06 7.34
C THR A 32 -11.89 -26.25 8.84
N ASP A 33 -11.53 -27.46 9.27
CA ASP A 33 -11.28 -27.78 10.66
C ASP A 33 -10.12 -26.95 11.24
N LEU A 34 -9.11 -26.59 10.42
CA LEU A 34 -8.00 -25.72 10.82
C LEU A 34 -8.48 -24.29 11.13
N LEU A 35 -9.22 -23.65 10.21
CA LEU A 35 -9.78 -22.31 10.42
C LEU A 35 -10.73 -22.27 11.62
N VAL A 36 -11.58 -23.29 11.80
CA VAL A 36 -12.49 -23.41 12.95
C VAL A 36 -11.71 -23.42 14.27
N ASN A 37 -10.61 -24.16 14.35
CA ASN A 37 -9.79 -24.20 15.55
C ASN A 37 -9.11 -22.85 15.85
N ASP A 38 -8.63 -22.13 14.84
CA ASP A 38 -8.00 -20.83 15.06
C ASP A 38 -9.01 -19.72 15.42
N LEU A 39 -10.24 -19.77 14.92
CA LEU A 39 -11.32 -18.89 15.36
C LEU A 39 -11.66 -19.11 16.85
N LEU A 40 -11.71 -20.37 17.31
CA LEU A 40 -11.91 -20.69 18.73
C LEU A 40 -10.72 -20.26 19.61
N ARG A 41 -9.50 -20.24 19.08
CA ARG A 41 -8.33 -19.71 19.79
C ARG A 41 -8.33 -18.19 19.85
N LEU A 42 -8.81 -17.52 18.79
CA LEU A 42 -8.97 -16.07 18.76
C LEU A 42 -10.00 -15.62 19.81
N ASP A 43 -11.10 -16.37 19.96
CA ASP A 43 -12.10 -16.16 21.01
C ASP A 43 -11.51 -16.20 22.43
N GLU A 44 -10.77 -17.27 22.77
CA GLU A 44 -10.08 -17.38 24.06
C GLU A 44 -9.05 -16.25 24.26
N ALA A 45 -8.33 -15.84 23.21
CA ALA A 45 -7.42 -14.70 23.29
C ALA A 45 -8.16 -13.39 23.60
N ILE A 46 -9.34 -13.14 23.01
CA ILE A 46 -10.15 -11.94 23.27
C ILE A 46 -10.58 -11.87 24.74
N LYS A 47 -10.95 -13.00 25.36
CA LYS A 47 -11.30 -13.08 26.79
C LYS A 47 -10.14 -12.69 27.72
N THR A 48 -8.88 -12.83 27.27
CA THR A 48 -7.72 -12.37 28.06
C THR A 48 -7.69 -10.84 28.21
N ILE A 49 -8.16 -10.08 27.21
CA ILE A 49 -8.28 -8.61 27.29
C ILE A 49 -9.27 -8.24 28.39
N THR A 50 -10.46 -8.85 28.40
CA THR A 50 -11.46 -8.64 29.46
C THR A 50 -10.88 -8.89 30.85
N THR A 51 -10.11 -9.97 31.01
CA THR A 51 -9.49 -10.33 32.29
C THR A 51 -8.38 -9.35 32.71
N ALA A 52 -7.46 -9.02 31.79
CA ALA A 52 -6.38 -8.07 32.04
C ALA A 52 -6.91 -6.66 32.34
N ALA A 53 -7.88 -6.19 31.54
CA ALA A 53 -8.54 -4.92 31.75
C ALA A 53 -9.24 -4.89 33.11
N ASN A 54 -10.06 -5.88 33.48
CA ASN A 54 -10.75 -5.88 34.77
C ASN A 54 -9.78 -5.82 35.97
N ASN A 55 -8.68 -6.56 35.91
CA ASN A 55 -7.66 -6.63 36.96
C ASN A 55 -6.77 -5.38 37.05
N TYR A 56 -6.72 -4.52 36.03
CA TYR A 56 -5.88 -3.32 36.05
C TYR A 56 -6.38 -2.28 37.07
N THR A 57 -5.48 -1.86 37.98
CA THR A 57 -5.77 -0.90 39.06
C THR A 57 -5.01 0.42 38.93
N GLY A 58 -4.18 0.59 37.89
CA GLY A 58 -3.36 1.78 37.66
C GLY A 58 -1.85 1.49 37.69
N GLY A 59 -1.05 2.47 37.27
CA GLY A 59 0.41 2.40 37.28
C GLY A 59 1.03 1.64 36.11
N GLN A 60 2.32 1.85 35.86
CA GLN A 60 2.96 1.36 34.64
C GLN A 60 3.15 -0.16 34.59
N GLU A 61 3.51 -0.77 35.72
CA GLU A 61 3.70 -2.22 35.84
C GLU A 61 2.38 -2.99 35.62
N GLY A 62 1.27 -2.47 36.13
CA GLY A 62 -0.05 -3.11 35.97
C GLY A 62 -0.58 -3.07 34.53
N TYR A 63 -0.10 -2.15 33.68
CA TYR A 63 -0.54 -2.02 32.29
C TYR A 63 0.05 -3.11 31.38
N GLU A 64 1.14 -3.78 31.79
CA GLU A 64 1.79 -4.83 30.99
C GLU A 64 0.82 -5.97 30.61
N ALA A 65 -0.05 -6.39 31.53
CA ALA A 65 -1.05 -7.44 31.24
C ALA A 65 -2.03 -7.03 30.11
N ILE A 66 -2.37 -5.74 29.98
CA ILE A 66 -3.19 -5.23 28.88
C ILE A 66 -2.39 -5.30 27.58
N ARG A 67 -1.12 -4.85 27.60
CA ARG A 67 -0.19 -4.92 26.45
C ARG A 67 0.01 -6.36 25.96
N GLU A 68 0.23 -7.31 26.86
CA GLU A 68 0.37 -8.75 26.54
C GLU A 68 -0.91 -9.34 25.94
N SER A 69 -2.09 -9.03 26.51
CA SER A 69 -3.37 -9.50 25.97
C SER A 69 -3.64 -8.98 24.55
N PHE A 70 -3.27 -7.72 24.26
CA PHE A 70 -3.35 -7.17 22.91
C PHE A 70 -2.38 -7.87 21.95
N ALA A 71 -1.17 -8.20 22.40
CA ALA A 71 -0.20 -8.92 21.57
C ALA A 71 -0.68 -10.34 21.20
N GLU A 72 -1.31 -11.06 22.13
CA GLU A 72 -1.79 -12.44 21.88
C GLU A 72 -3.03 -12.50 20.97
N VAL A 73 -3.95 -11.52 21.08
CA VAL A 73 -5.07 -11.39 20.13
C VAL A 73 -4.56 -11.13 18.72
N ASN A 74 -3.64 -10.16 18.53
CA ASN A 74 -3.03 -9.89 17.23
C ASN A 74 -2.29 -11.12 16.69
N ARG A 75 -1.51 -11.82 17.54
CA ARG A 75 -0.80 -13.04 17.14
C ARG A 75 -1.74 -14.12 16.63
N THR A 76 -2.80 -14.40 17.37
CA THR A 76 -3.74 -15.49 17.06
C THR A 76 -4.54 -15.17 15.80
N ASN A 77 -4.96 -13.92 15.67
CA ASN A 77 -5.67 -13.43 14.50
C ASN A 77 -4.84 -13.56 13.20
N ARG A 78 -3.55 -13.21 13.25
CA ARG A 78 -2.60 -13.38 12.14
C ARG A 78 -2.28 -14.83 11.77
N ILE A 79 -2.53 -15.78 12.68
CA ILE A 79 -2.47 -17.22 12.37
C ILE A 79 -3.73 -17.57 11.58
N ALA A 80 -4.92 -17.28 12.14
CA ALA A 80 -6.20 -17.49 11.48
C ALA A 80 -6.26 -16.87 10.07
N TYR A 81 -5.71 -15.66 9.87
CA TYR A 81 -5.67 -14.98 8.57
C TYR A 81 -4.86 -15.75 7.54
N ARG A 82 -3.67 -16.22 7.90
CA ARG A 82 -2.79 -16.96 6.97
C ARG A 82 -3.43 -18.28 6.58
N ASP A 83 -3.99 -18.99 7.54
CA ASP A 83 -4.58 -20.30 7.31
C ASP A 83 -5.88 -20.14 6.49
N ALA A 84 -6.73 -19.13 6.80
CA ALA A 84 -7.89 -18.74 6.00
C ALA A 84 -7.53 -18.36 4.54
N MET A 85 -6.40 -17.69 4.30
CA MET A 85 -5.96 -17.38 2.94
C MET A 85 -5.67 -18.66 2.12
N THR A 86 -5.18 -19.73 2.75
CA THR A 86 -4.84 -21.01 2.08
C THR A 86 -6.01 -21.97 1.85
N ILE A 87 -7.15 -21.82 2.56
CA ILE A 87 -8.30 -22.72 2.37
C ILE A 87 -9.06 -22.44 1.06
N MET A 88 -9.79 -23.46 0.59
CA MET A 88 -10.66 -23.38 -0.60
C MET A 88 -12.06 -22.82 -0.25
N PRO A 89 -12.86 -22.38 -1.24
CA PRO A 89 -14.25 -21.97 -1.02
C PRO A 89 -15.13 -23.06 -0.39
N GLN A 90 -15.92 -22.68 0.61
CA GLN A 90 -16.61 -23.48 1.61
C GLN A 90 -17.99 -23.97 1.16
N THR A 91 -18.46 -25.11 1.70
CA THR A 91 -19.84 -25.58 1.49
C THR A 91 -20.80 -24.81 2.38
N ILE A 92 -22.11 -25.00 2.16
CA ILE A 92 -23.16 -24.45 3.02
C ILE A 92 -22.99 -24.93 4.47
N GLU A 93 -22.67 -26.20 4.70
CA GLU A 93 -22.51 -26.78 6.05
C GLU A 93 -21.35 -26.14 6.81
N GLU A 94 -20.19 -26.05 6.17
CA GLU A 94 -18.96 -25.49 6.75
C GLU A 94 -19.04 -23.96 6.91
N SER A 95 -19.66 -23.28 5.95
CA SER A 95 -19.90 -21.83 6.06
C SER A 95 -20.81 -21.53 7.25
N ASN A 96 -21.86 -22.34 7.48
CA ASN A 96 -22.70 -22.20 8.67
C ASN A 96 -21.92 -22.45 9.97
N GLN A 97 -20.98 -23.40 9.99
CA GLN A 97 -20.13 -23.68 11.15
C GLN A 97 -19.15 -22.52 11.45
N ILE A 98 -18.58 -21.90 10.42
CA ILE A 98 -17.74 -20.70 10.55
C ILE A 98 -18.58 -19.51 11.02
N ILE A 99 -19.74 -19.28 10.40
CA ILE A 99 -20.67 -18.19 10.73
C ILE A 99 -21.17 -18.31 12.17
N SER A 100 -21.44 -19.53 12.68
CA SER A 100 -21.87 -19.70 14.07
C SER A 100 -20.81 -19.18 15.03
N ILE A 101 -19.55 -19.60 14.89
CA ILE A 101 -18.46 -19.21 15.81
C ILE A 101 -18.18 -17.70 15.77
N VAL A 102 -18.24 -17.09 14.58
CA VAL A 102 -18.07 -15.62 14.41
C VAL A 102 -19.22 -14.84 15.07
N SER A 103 -20.44 -15.36 14.99
CA SER A 103 -21.63 -14.73 15.57
C SER A 103 -21.75 -14.94 17.09
N ASP A 104 -21.33 -16.11 17.56
CA ASP A 104 -21.40 -16.59 18.95
C ASP A 104 -20.36 -17.71 19.12
N PRO A 105 -19.26 -17.51 19.89
CA PRO A 105 -19.06 -16.49 20.93
C PRO A 105 -18.36 -15.17 20.53
N ILE A 106 -17.68 -15.10 19.37
CA ILE A 106 -16.66 -14.05 19.12
C ILE A 106 -17.22 -12.62 19.19
N ALA A 107 -18.33 -12.32 18.51
CA ALA A 107 -18.88 -10.96 18.47
C ALA A 107 -19.35 -10.42 19.85
N PRO A 108 -20.05 -11.21 20.68
CA PRO A 108 -20.26 -10.90 22.10
C PRO A 108 -18.98 -10.58 22.89
N ASP A 109 -17.93 -11.40 22.75
CA ASP A 109 -16.74 -11.27 23.59
C ASP A 109 -15.84 -10.08 23.18
N ILE A 110 -15.81 -9.71 21.90
CA ILE A 110 -15.20 -8.44 21.44
C ILE A 110 -15.86 -7.24 22.14
N THR A 111 -17.19 -7.24 22.24
CA THR A 111 -17.94 -6.15 22.89
C THR A 111 -17.56 -6.05 24.36
N THR A 112 -17.55 -7.18 25.06
CA THR A 112 -17.17 -7.28 26.48
C THR A 112 -15.74 -6.80 26.74
N ALA A 113 -14.78 -7.16 25.88
CA ALA A 113 -13.39 -6.75 26.00
C ALA A 113 -13.20 -5.23 25.81
N VAL A 114 -13.88 -4.64 24.81
CA VAL A 114 -13.81 -3.19 24.55
C VAL A 114 -14.40 -2.40 25.72
N ASP A 115 -15.55 -2.80 26.26
CA ASP A 115 -16.18 -2.13 27.40
C ASP A 115 -15.29 -2.19 28.66
N ALA A 116 -14.63 -3.32 28.91
CA ALA A 116 -13.68 -3.47 30.03
C ALA A 116 -12.48 -2.51 29.92
N VAL A 117 -11.90 -2.33 28.72
CA VAL A 117 -10.81 -1.37 28.50
C VAL A 117 -11.30 0.08 28.63
N ILE A 118 -12.48 0.41 28.10
CA ILE A 118 -13.10 1.74 28.23
C ILE A 118 -13.32 2.10 29.71
N ALA A 119 -13.74 1.15 30.55
CA ALA A 119 -13.93 1.36 31.99
C ALA A 119 -12.64 1.74 32.73
N LYS A 120 -11.46 1.41 32.21
CA LYS A 120 -10.15 1.74 32.79
C LYS A 120 -9.49 3.00 32.23
N LYS A 121 -10.16 3.71 31.31
CA LYS A 121 -9.60 4.84 30.56
C LYS A 121 -8.89 5.91 31.43
N SER A 122 -9.40 6.27 32.60
CA SER A 122 -8.75 7.27 33.47
C SER A 122 -7.39 6.78 33.98
N LEU A 123 -7.33 5.54 34.48
CA LEU A 123 -6.10 4.92 34.99
C LEU A 123 -5.07 4.68 33.88
N ILE A 124 -5.51 4.50 32.64
CA ILE A 124 -4.67 4.39 31.45
C ILE A 124 -4.12 5.76 31.03
N ASP A 125 -4.97 6.79 31.02
CA ASP A 125 -4.58 8.17 30.74
C ASP A 125 -3.55 8.67 31.78
N GLU A 126 -3.79 8.41 33.08
CA GLU A 126 -2.92 8.79 34.20
C GLU A 126 -1.55 8.08 34.17
N ALA A 127 -1.51 6.82 33.72
CA ALA A 127 -0.27 6.06 33.55
C ALA A 127 0.53 6.45 32.28
N GLY A 128 -0.05 7.29 31.41
CA GLY A 128 0.59 7.79 30.18
C GLY A 128 0.35 6.93 28.94
N PHE A 129 -0.45 5.86 29.01
CA PHE A 129 -0.60 4.88 27.92
C PHE A 129 -1.76 5.14 26.96
N ARG A 130 -2.46 6.27 27.05
CA ARG A 130 -3.59 6.62 26.16
C ARG A 130 -3.33 6.28 24.69
N GLN A 131 -2.19 6.73 24.17
CA GLN A 131 -1.85 6.57 22.75
C GLN A 131 -1.58 5.10 22.43
N GLU A 132 -0.81 4.42 23.27
CA GLU A 132 -0.49 3.00 23.10
C GLU A 132 -1.75 2.11 23.17
N THR A 133 -2.70 2.39 24.08
CA THR A 133 -3.98 1.66 24.15
C THR A 133 -4.82 1.91 22.90
N ALA A 134 -4.86 3.16 22.42
CA ALA A 134 -5.58 3.50 21.19
C ALA A 134 -4.98 2.78 19.97
N ASP A 135 -3.66 2.78 19.85
CA ASP A 135 -2.94 2.12 18.76
C ASP A 135 -3.12 0.58 18.82
N GLY A 136 -3.07 -0.02 20.01
CA GLY A 136 -3.35 -1.45 20.21
C GLY A 136 -4.78 -1.86 19.83
N LEU A 137 -5.78 -1.04 20.15
CA LEU A 137 -7.18 -1.29 19.75
C LEU A 137 -7.39 -1.10 18.24
N ASN A 138 -6.79 -0.05 17.64
CA ASN A 138 -6.83 0.18 16.18
C ASN A 138 -6.17 -0.99 15.40
N LEU A 139 -5.13 -1.58 15.98
CA LEU A 139 -4.38 -2.73 15.49
C LEU A 139 -5.21 -4.02 15.54
N ILE A 140 -5.84 -4.34 16.68
CA ILE A 140 -6.73 -5.49 16.83
C ILE A 140 -7.93 -5.39 15.87
N SER A 141 -8.48 -4.20 15.70
CA SER A 141 -9.53 -3.93 14.71
C SER A 141 -9.08 -4.28 13.28
N TYR A 142 -7.78 -4.34 12.97
CA TYR A 142 -7.29 -4.75 11.65
C TYR A 142 -7.32 -6.21 11.41
N ASP A 143 -6.65 -6.91 12.32
CA ASP A 143 -6.44 -8.30 12.12
C ASP A 143 -7.86 -8.91 12.09
N HIS A 144 -8.81 -8.40 12.89
CA HIS A 144 -10.25 -8.76 12.80
C HIS A 144 -10.95 -8.40 11.48
N ASP A 145 -10.90 -7.16 11.00
CA ASP A 145 -11.58 -6.77 9.74
C ASP A 145 -10.97 -7.49 8.52
N THR A 146 -9.66 -7.67 8.48
CA THR A 146 -8.97 -8.36 7.37
C THR A 146 -9.17 -9.88 7.41
N LEU A 147 -9.12 -10.50 8.58
CA LEU A 147 -9.53 -11.89 8.76
C LEU A 147 -10.97 -12.07 8.24
N SER A 148 -11.90 -11.25 8.71
CA SER A 148 -13.32 -11.39 8.41
C SER A 148 -13.66 -11.11 6.94
N LEU A 149 -13.22 -9.97 6.40
CA LEU A 149 -13.64 -9.47 5.09
C LEU A 149 -12.73 -9.92 3.93
N VAL A 150 -11.43 -10.09 4.17
CA VAL A 150 -10.45 -10.42 3.11
C VAL A 150 -10.13 -11.90 3.08
N ALA A 151 -9.95 -12.54 4.24
CA ALA A 151 -9.53 -13.95 4.29
C ALA A 151 -10.70 -14.94 4.40
N VAL A 152 -11.71 -14.68 5.23
CA VAL A 152 -12.82 -15.61 5.51
C VAL A 152 -14.01 -15.39 4.57
N ALA A 153 -14.52 -14.15 4.43
CA ALA A 153 -15.73 -13.90 3.65
C ALA A 153 -15.67 -14.38 2.19
N PRO A 154 -14.56 -14.24 1.42
CA PRO A 154 -14.47 -14.76 0.05
C PRO A 154 -14.47 -16.29 -0.04
N LYS A 155 -14.30 -16.98 1.09
CA LYS A 155 -14.38 -18.44 1.18
C LYS A 155 -15.80 -18.90 1.48
N LEU A 156 -16.66 -18.10 2.11
CA LEU A 156 -18.00 -18.54 2.51
C LEU A 156 -18.91 -18.81 1.30
N ASN A 157 -19.84 -19.74 1.46
CA ASN A 157 -20.83 -20.06 0.45
C ASN A 157 -21.86 -18.92 0.32
N PRO A 158 -22.09 -18.33 -0.87
CA PRO A 158 -23.02 -17.20 -1.01
C PRO A 158 -24.46 -17.50 -0.54
N LEU A 159 -24.88 -18.76 -0.55
CA LEU A 159 -26.23 -19.18 -0.12
C LEU A 159 -26.43 -19.18 1.41
N THR A 160 -25.37 -19.04 2.22
CA THR A 160 -25.49 -18.91 3.68
C THR A 160 -25.61 -17.46 4.16
N ILE A 161 -25.61 -16.49 3.23
CA ILE A 161 -25.65 -15.05 3.55
C ILE A 161 -27.11 -14.55 3.43
N PRO A 162 -27.74 -14.03 4.50
CA PRO A 162 -29.17 -13.70 4.50
C PRO A 162 -29.51 -12.42 3.70
N ALA A 163 -30.62 -12.47 2.97
CA ALA A 163 -31.04 -11.43 1.99
C ALA A 163 -31.41 -10.05 2.57
N ALA A 164 -31.49 -9.90 3.90
CA ALA A 164 -31.90 -8.64 4.55
C ALA A 164 -30.85 -7.51 4.49
N ALA A 165 -29.63 -7.79 4.01
CA ALA A 165 -28.52 -6.83 3.92
C ALA A 165 -28.63 -5.81 2.77
N MET A 166 -29.66 -5.88 1.92
CA MET A 166 -29.73 -5.17 0.62
C MET A 166 -30.02 -3.64 0.67
N LEU A 167 -30.29 -3.02 1.83
CA LEU A 167 -30.78 -1.62 1.89
C LEU A 167 -30.25 -0.82 3.09
N ARG A 168 -29.16 -0.04 2.89
CA ARG A 168 -28.92 1.35 3.38
C ARG A 168 -27.44 1.77 3.22
N HIS A 169 -27.17 2.77 2.38
CA HIS A 169 -25.95 3.58 2.50
C HIS A 169 -26.14 4.64 3.59
N THR A 170 -25.13 4.86 4.45
CA THR A 170 -24.42 6.14 4.71
C THR A 170 -23.63 6.11 6.03
N ALA A 171 -22.41 6.68 6.01
CA ALA A 171 -21.56 7.06 7.16
C ALA A 171 -21.07 5.97 8.16
N GLY A 172 -19.75 5.75 8.20
CA GLY A 172 -19.11 4.88 9.22
C GLY A 172 -17.66 4.47 8.90
N ARG A 173 -16.71 5.40 9.04
CA ARG A 173 -15.27 5.25 8.73
C ARG A 173 -14.59 4.14 9.57
N VAL A 174 -13.88 3.19 8.93
CA VAL A 174 -12.40 3.12 8.85
C VAL A 174 -11.66 2.56 10.08
N LEU A 175 -11.10 1.37 9.82
CA LEU A 175 -9.76 0.87 10.16
C LEU A 175 -9.34 0.51 11.59
N ALA A 176 -8.57 -0.57 11.81
CA ALA A 176 -8.02 -1.57 10.87
C ALA A 176 -6.67 -1.25 10.13
N LEU A 177 -5.54 -1.07 10.82
CA LEU A 177 -4.19 -1.50 10.32
C LEU A 177 -3.37 -2.00 11.54
N VAL A 178 -2.65 -3.13 11.61
CA VAL A 178 -1.67 -3.80 10.71
C VAL A 178 -1.32 -5.28 11.13
N ALA A 179 -1.30 -6.27 10.23
CA ALA A 179 -0.29 -7.36 10.23
C ALA A 179 0.75 -7.03 9.16
N LEU A 180 2.05 -7.15 9.45
CA LEU A 180 3.11 -6.89 8.46
C LEU A 180 3.59 -8.21 7.82
N PRO A 181 3.05 -8.62 6.65
CA PRO A 181 3.94 -9.14 5.63
C PRO A 181 4.89 -8.02 5.17
N HIS A 182 5.97 -8.38 4.51
CA HIS A 182 6.83 -7.40 3.85
C HIS A 182 6.00 -6.58 2.87
N LEU A 183 6.17 -5.26 2.92
CA LEU A 183 5.48 -4.33 2.04
C LEU A 183 5.95 -4.60 0.60
N ALA A 184 5.11 -5.23 -0.21
CA ALA A 184 5.19 -5.14 -1.68
C ALA A 184 4.75 -3.72 -2.08
N ALA A 185 5.54 -2.75 -1.65
CA ALA A 185 5.40 -1.33 -1.90
C ALA A 185 6.26 -1.01 -3.11
N CYS A 186 5.57 -0.85 -4.22
CA CYS A 186 5.91 0.03 -5.32
C CYS A 186 6.86 1.16 -4.85
N TRP A 187 8.11 1.20 -5.36
CA TRP A 187 9.27 1.89 -4.75
C TRP A 187 9.21 1.96 -3.22
N GLY A 188 9.71 0.92 -2.55
CA GLY A 188 9.70 0.79 -1.10
C GLY A 188 10.08 2.08 -0.38
N SER A 189 9.40 2.39 0.73
CA SER A 189 9.22 3.74 1.29
C SER A 189 10.40 4.72 1.22
N LEU A 190 11.64 4.27 1.38
CA LEU A 190 12.86 5.03 1.11
C LEU A 190 12.87 5.71 -0.28
N GLY A 191 12.51 4.99 -1.35
CA GLY A 191 12.44 5.49 -2.73
C GLY A 191 11.45 6.65 -2.88
N HIS A 192 10.17 6.44 -2.59
CA HIS A 192 9.16 7.51 -2.66
C HIS A 192 9.49 8.72 -1.78
N ARG A 193 10.03 8.51 -0.56
CA ARG A 193 10.48 9.61 0.29
C ARG A 193 11.60 10.41 -0.37
N THR A 194 12.54 9.73 -1.03
CA THR A 194 13.67 10.35 -1.73
C THR A 194 13.18 11.13 -2.95
N VAL A 195 12.29 10.55 -3.77
CA VAL A 195 11.63 11.23 -4.89
C VAL A 195 10.89 12.50 -4.42
N GLY A 196 10.13 12.42 -3.33
CA GLY A 196 9.41 13.56 -2.76
C GLY A 196 10.33 14.67 -2.24
N TYR A 197 11.39 14.34 -1.50
CA TYR A 197 12.38 15.33 -1.05
C TYR A 197 13.18 15.92 -2.22
N LEU A 198 13.55 15.12 -3.23
CA LEU A 198 14.26 15.61 -4.42
C LEU A 198 13.39 16.57 -5.22
N ALA A 199 12.10 16.27 -5.39
CA ALA A 199 11.16 17.15 -6.05
C ALA A 199 11.06 18.53 -5.37
N GLN A 200 11.12 18.60 -4.02
CA GLN A 200 11.12 19.89 -3.32
C GLN A 200 12.32 20.79 -3.67
N HIS A 201 13.48 20.24 -4.02
CA HIS A 201 14.63 21.04 -4.49
C HIS A 201 14.38 21.68 -5.88
N TYR A 202 13.34 21.26 -6.59
CA TYR A 202 12.93 21.77 -7.90
C TYR A 202 11.69 22.67 -7.85
N PHE A 203 11.03 22.82 -6.70
CA PHE A 203 9.81 23.63 -6.60
C PHE A 203 10.11 25.12 -6.78
N THR A 204 9.31 25.78 -7.62
CA THR A 204 9.19 27.25 -7.63
C THR A 204 8.47 27.73 -6.36
N ASP A 205 8.48 29.04 -6.13
CA ASP A 205 7.69 29.67 -5.06
C ASP A 205 6.19 29.36 -5.20
N ALA A 206 5.68 29.26 -6.43
CA ALA A 206 4.30 28.88 -6.71
C ALA A 206 4.01 27.42 -6.34
N ALA A 207 4.88 26.48 -6.74
CA ALA A 207 4.75 25.06 -6.39
C ALA A 207 4.86 24.82 -4.87
N THR A 208 5.77 25.53 -4.22
CA THR A 208 5.92 25.53 -2.75
C THR A 208 4.63 26.00 -2.07
N GLN A 209 4.06 27.12 -2.50
CA GLN A 209 2.81 27.64 -1.94
C GLN A 209 1.59 26.74 -2.21
N LEU A 210 1.51 26.09 -3.38
CA LEU A 210 0.49 25.08 -3.66
C LEU A 210 0.62 23.88 -2.71
N PHE A 211 1.84 23.36 -2.57
CA PHE A 211 2.14 22.25 -1.67
C PHE A 211 1.78 22.59 -0.22
N GLU A 212 2.26 23.72 0.31
CA GLU A 212 1.98 24.16 1.69
C GLU A 212 0.49 24.44 1.92
N GLY A 213 -0.17 25.10 0.96
CA GLY A 213 -1.59 25.46 1.05
C GLY A 213 -2.53 24.26 1.05
N LEU A 214 -2.19 23.18 0.33
CA LEU A 214 -2.97 21.94 0.29
C LEU A 214 -2.55 20.93 1.35
N ILE A 215 -1.26 20.63 1.49
CA ILE A 215 -0.75 19.60 2.42
C ILE A 215 -0.73 20.10 3.86
N SER A 216 -0.39 21.38 4.08
CA SER A 216 -0.13 21.96 5.40
C SER A 216 0.90 21.13 6.20
N PRO A 217 2.16 21.09 5.72
CA PRO A 217 3.20 20.28 6.32
C PRO A 217 3.48 20.67 7.78
N SER A 218 3.98 19.69 8.54
CA SER A 218 4.30 19.80 9.96
C SER A 218 5.53 18.96 10.30
N GLU A 219 6.04 19.06 11.53
CA GLU A 219 7.15 18.24 12.01
C GLU A 219 6.95 16.73 11.80
N HIS A 220 5.70 16.26 11.89
CA HIS A 220 5.34 14.84 11.75
C HIS A 220 4.74 14.45 10.40
N PHE A 221 4.59 15.40 9.47
CA PHE A 221 4.03 15.13 8.13
C PHE A 221 4.58 16.12 7.10
N ASP A 222 5.50 15.66 6.26
CA ASP A 222 6.10 16.46 5.17
C ASP A 222 5.86 15.84 3.78
N VAL A 223 6.59 16.31 2.75
CA VAL A 223 6.47 15.79 1.38
C VAL A 223 6.71 14.29 1.30
N SER A 224 7.58 13.76 2.17
CA SER A 224 7.96 12.35 2.15
C SER A 224 6.85 11.48 2.74
N ASP A 225 6.11 11.98 3.73
CA ASP A 225 4.92 11.32 4.28
C ASP A 225 3.72 11.42 3.34
N ALA A 226 3.63 12.51 2.56
CA ALA A 226 2.69 12.63 1.45
C ALA A 226 3.02 11.65 0.31
N ALA A 227 4.30 11.51 -0.05
CA ALA A 227 4.76 10.62 -1.12
C ALA A 227 4.57 9.13 -0.82
N VAL A 228 4.54 8.70 0.45
CA VAL A 228 4.22 7.30 0.84
C VAL A 228 2.74 7.10 1.23
N TRP A 229 1.88 8.09 1.02
CA TRP A 229 0.48 8.01 1.48
C TRP A 229 -0.39 7.09 0.61
N ALA A 230 -0.18 7.05 -0.72
CA ALA A 230 -1.02 6.26 -1.62
C ALA A 230 -0.87 4.74 -1.35
N ASP A 231 0.36 4.31 -1.11
CA ASP A 231 0.71 2.97 -0.63
C ASP A 231 -0.05 2.54 0.63
N ARG A 232 -0.31 3.50 1.54
CA ARG A 232 -1.08 3.28 2.78
C ARG A 232 -2.59 3.36 2.54
N ILE A 233 -3.06 4.14 1.55
CA ILE A 233 -4.49 4.30 1.27
C ILE A 233 -5.04 3.13 0.43
N ARG A 234 -4.26 2.48 -0.44
CA ARG A 234 -4.74 1.36 -1.27
C ARG A 234 -5.25 0.17 -0.46
N TRP A 235 -4.73 -0.05 0.75
CA TRP A 235 -5.26 -1.05 1.71
C TRP A 235 -6.60 -0.65 2.33
N ARG A 236 -6.95 0.64 2.31
CA ARG A 236 -8.25 1.20 2.74
C ARG A 236 -9.22 1.39 1.57
N ARG A 237 -8.70 1.44 0.35
CA ARG A 237 -9.35 1.83 -0.90
C ARG A 237 -8.84 0.96 -2.04
N HIS A 238 -9.18 -0.33 -2.01
CA HIS A 238 -8.61 -1.33 -2.94
C HIS A 238 -8.77 -1.00 -4.42
N TYR A 239 -9.78 -0.20 -4.79
CA TYR A 239 -9.95 0.32 -6.16
C TYR A 239 -8.78 1.20 -6.65
N THR A 240 -7.98 1.78 -5.75
CA THR A 240 -6.75 2.49 -6.14
C THR A 240 -5.55 1.57 -6.30
N GLY A 241 -5.68 0.27 -6.01
CA GLY A 241 -4.57 -0.69 -6.09
C GLY A 241 -3.98 -0.78 -7.50
N GLY A 242 -4.83 -0.80 -8.52
CA GLY A 242 -4.40 -0.80 -9.92
C GLY A 242 -3.80 0.53 -10.41
N TRP A 243 -3.87 1.60 -9.61
CA TRP A 243 -3.35 2.92 -10.00
C TRP A 243 -1.83 3.07 -9.79
N HIS A 244 -1.16 2.05 -9.25
CA HIS A 244 0.29 2.08 -8.96
C HIS A 244 1.14 1.52 -10.10
N PHE A 245 0.52 0.93 -11.12
CA PHE A 245 1.22 0.25 -12.22
C PHE A 245 0.43 0.33 -13.53
N ILE A 246 1.09 -0.03 -14.63
CA ILE A 246 0.51 -0.31 -15.94
C ILE A 246 1.09 -1.64 -16.42
N ASP A 247 0.23 -2.64 -16.57
CA ASP A 247 0.65 -4.02 -16.87
C ASP A 247 0.98 -4.12 -18.36
N ALA A 248 2.23 -3.87 -18.76
CA ALA A 248 2.64 -3.97 -20.15
C ALA A 248 2.54 -5.42 -20.66
N ASN A 249 1.65 -5.68 -21.60
CA ASN A 249 1.47 -7.00 -22.23
C ASN A 249 2.37 -7.10 -23.47
N ASP A 250 3.68 -7.06 -23.27
CA ASP A 250 4.71 -7.21 -24.29
C ASP A 250 5.39 -8.60 -24.19
N SER A 251 6.69 -8.74 -24.46
CA SER A 251 7.37 -10.04 -24.46
C SER A 251 8.86 -9.90 -24.10
N PRO A 252 9.18 -9.69 -22.83
CA PRO A 252 10.56 -9.52 -22.38
C PRO A 252 11.30 -10.86 -22.25
N PRO A 253 12.63 -10.88 -22.50
CA PRO A 253 13.49 -9.74 -22.81
C PRO A 253 13.57 -9.37 -24.31
N GLU A 254 12.82 -10.02 -25.20
CA GLU A 254 12.90 -9.79 -26.65
C GLU A 254 12.31 -8.45 -27.11
N THR A 255 11.14 -8.06 -26.60
CA THR A 255 10.45 -6.81 -26.95
C THR A 255 9.75 -6.18 -25.75
N CYS A 256 10.10 -4.93 -25.45
CA CYS A 256 9.48 -4.14 -24.40
C CYS A 256 8.81 -2.90 -25.00
N ASN A 257 7.53 -2.68 -24.71
CA ASN A 257 6.75 -1.53 -25.14
C ASN A 257 5.49 -1.38 -24.29
N VAL A 258 5.17 -0.15 -23.88
CA VAL A 258 3.89 0.19 -23.24
C VAL A 258 2.91 0.73 -24.28
N ASN A 259 1.68 0.21 -24.29
CA ASN A 259 0.58 0.69 -25.11
C ASN A 259 -0.65 0.93 -24.22
N PHE A 260 -1.02 2.21 -24.03
CA PHE A 260 -2.09 2.60 -23.12
C PHE A 260 -3.42 1.84 -23.32
N SER A 261 -3.87 1.65 -24.56
CA SER A 261 -5.14 0.98 -24.84
C SER A 261 -5.08 -0.55 -24.72
N ARG A 262 -3.88 -1.14 -24.70
CA ARG A 262 -3.66 -2.58 -24.44
C ARG A 262 -3.51 -2.86 -22.93
N ASP A 263 -2.82 -1.96 -22.23
CA ASP A 263 -2.24 -2.22 -20.89
C ASP A 263 -2.96 -1.49 -19.76
N CYS A 264 -3.77 -0.48 -20.08
CA CYS A 264 -4.60 0.23 -19.10
C CYS A 264 -6.03 -0.30 -19.16
N GLU A 265 -6.40 -1.18 -18.20
CA GLU A 265 -7.78 -1.66 -18.05
C GLU A 265 -8.75 -0.49 -17.80
N GLU A 266 -9.85 -0.43 -18.55
CA GLU A 266 -10.82 0.68 -18.49
C GLU A 266 -11.52 0.80 -17.13
N ASP A 267 -11.98 -0.32 -16.57
CA ASP A 267 -12.71 -0.35 -15.28
C ASP A 267 -11.81 -0.13 -14.05
N ARG A 268 -10.56 -0.62 -14.10
CA ARG A 268 -9.59 -0.55 -12.99
C ARG A 268 -8.77 0.74 -13.02
N GLY A 269 -8.46 1.23 -14.22
CA GLY A 269 -7.42 2.21 -14.47
C GLY A 269 -6.01 1.65 -14.28
N CYS A 270 -5.03 2.49 -14.56
CA CYS A 270 -3.60 2.24 -14.42
C CYS A 270 -2.90 3.53 -13.94
N VAL A 271 -1.63 3.47 -13.60
CA VAL A 271 -0.85 4.65 -13.14
C VAL A 271 -0.89 5.82 -14.14
N VAL A 272 -0.92 5.53 -15.45
CA VAL A 272 -0.98 6.54 -16.52
C VAL A 272 -2.33 7.30 -16.50
N SER A 273 -3.46 6.60 -16.43
CA SER A 273 -4.79 7.23 -16.37
C SER A 273 -5.06 7.86 -15.00
N ALA A 274 -4.56 7.25 -13.92
CA ALA A 274 -4.67 7.79 -12.58
C ALA A 274 -3.90 9.11 -12.44
N LEU A 275 -2.65 9.20 -12.88
CA LEU A 275 -1.87 10.45 -12.81
C LEU A 275 -2.54 11.58 -13.62
N ALA A 276 -3.07 11.28 -14.80
CA ALA A 276 -3.83 12.25 -15.60
C ALA A 276 -5.11 12.74 -14.90
N ASN A 277 -5.90 11.82 -14.32
CA ASN A 277 -7.13 12.13 -13.60
C ASN A 277 -6.86 12.94 -12.32
N GLN A 278 -5.87 12.54 -11.51
CA GLN A 278 -5.50 13.27 -10.30
C GLN A 278 -4.92 14.65 -10.64
N THR A 279 -4.22 14.80 -11.77
CA THR A 279 -3.79 16.12 -12.26
C THR A 279 -5.00 17.01 -12.56
N ALA A 280 -6.02 16.51 -13.27
CA ALA A 280 -7.24 17.26 -13.51
C ALA A 280 -7.98 17.65 -12.21
N LEU A 281 -8.11 16.72 -11.25
CA LEU A 281 -8.73 16.97 -9.94
C LEU A 281 -7.97 17.98 -9.08
N LEU A 282 -6.64 18.08 -9.22
CA LEU A 282 -5.83 19.08 -8.52
C LEU A 282 -6.03 20.49 -9.08
N LEU A 283 -6.31 20.61 -10.37
CA LEU A 283 -6.43 21.86 -11.11
C LEU A 283 -7.84 22.47 -11.05
N ASP A 284 -8.86 21.63 -10.99
CA ASP A 284 -10.25 22.05 -10.82
C ASP A 284 -10.43 22.79 -9.47
N LEU A 285 -10.72 24.09 -9.56
CA LEU A 285 -10.88 24.97 -8.41
C LEU A 285 -12.22 24.78 -7.68
N ASP A 286 -13.22 24.17 -8.33
CA ASP A 286 -14.51 23.85 -7.73
C ASP A 286 -14.44 22.57 -6.87
N GLN A 287 -13.35 21.79 -6.99
CA GLN A 287 -13.11 20.64 -6.11
C GLN A 287 -12.84 21.06 -4.66
N THR A 288 -13.29 20.22 -3.73
CA THR A 288 -13.01 20.42 -2.30
C THR A 288 -11.50 20.40 -2.03
N ARG A 289 -11.06 21.19 -1.04
CA ARG A 289 -9.66 21.15 -0.57
C ARG A 289 -9.20 19.72 -0.21
N THR A 290 -10.09 18.87 0.28
CA THR A 290 -9.80 17.46 0.57
C THR A 290 -9.52 16.66 -0.70
N THR A 291 -10.36 16.80 -1.74
CA THR A 291 -10.12 16.17 -3.05
C THR A 291 -8.77 16.58 -3.61
N ARG A 292 -8.48 17.89 -3.62
CA ARG A 292 -7.22 18.45 -4.16
C ARG A 292 -5.99 18.04 -3.34
N ASN A 293 -6.13 17.90 -2.01
CA ASN A 293 -5.09 17.36 -1.13
C ASN A 293 -4.78 15.88 -1.41
N GLU A 294 -5.79 15.04 -1.62
CA GLU A 294 -5.60 13.64 -1.96
C GLU A 294 -5.04 13.47 -3.38
N ALA A 295 -5.53 14.26 -4.34
CA ALA A 295 -4.98 14.31 -5.69
C ALA A 295 -3.49 14.66 -5.71
N LEU A 296 -3.07 15.70 -4.98
CA LEU A 296 -1.66 16.06 -4.82
C LEU A 296 -0.83 14.91 -4.21
N LYS A 297 -1.34 14.20 -3.21
CA LYS A 297 -0.64 13.03 -2.63
C LYS A 297 -0.49 11.87 -3.61
N PHE A 298 -1.48 11.65 -4.48
CA PHE A 298 -1.38 10.68 -5.57
C PHE A 298 -0.35 11.11 -6.62
N LEU A 299 -0.30 12.39 -7.03
CA LEU A 299 0.77 12.90 -7.92
C LEU A 299 2.17 12.63 -7.36
N LEU A 300 2.39 12.95 -6.08
CA LEU A 300 3.68 12.78 -5.39
C LEU A 300 4.14 11.31 -5.33
N HIS A 301 3.22 10.35 -5.45
CA HIS A 301 3.50 8.92 -5.45
C HIS A 301 3.63 8.37 -6.88
N PHE A 302 2.63 8.58 -7.75
CA PHE A 302 2.54 7.97 -9.07
C PHE A 302 3.65 8.40 -10.03
N VAL A 303 4.22 9.60 -9.89
CA VAL A 303 5.43 9.96 -10.66
C VAL A 303 6.63 9.14 -10.23
N GLY A 304 6.73 8.72 -8.96
CA GLY A 304 7.70 7.72 -8.52
C GLY A 304 7.44 6.37 -9.18
N ASP A 305 6.21 5.86 -9.07
CA ASP A 305 5.79 4.56 -9.61
C ASP A 305 6.14 4.38 -11.10
N LEU A 306 5.88 5.41 -11.91
CA LEU A 306 6.20 5.43 -13.35
C LEU A 306 7.69 5.23 -13.69
N HIS A 307 8.59 5.34 -12.71
CA HIS A 307 10.03 5.19 -12.89
C HIS A 307 10.58 3.90 -12.25
N GLN A 308 9.73 3.03 -11.68
CA GLN A 308 10.11 1.68 -11.29
C GLN A 308 9.79 0.72 -12.46
N PRO A 309 10.79 0.08 -13.11
CA PRO A 309 10.56 -0.76 -14.28
C PRO A 309 9.45 -1.80 -14.11
N LEU A 310 9.40 -2.48 -12.97
CA LEU A 310 8.46 -3.56 -12.70
C LEU A 310 7.04 -3.08 -12.34
N HIS A 311 6.76 -1.78 -12.36
CA HIS A 311 5.39 -1.24 -12.40
C HIS A 311 4.91 -0.98 -13.83
N THR A 312 5.78 -1.21 -14.82
CA THR A 312 5.51 -0.99 -16.24
C THR A 312 5.57 -2.31 -17.02
N GLU A 313 5.19 -3.42 -16.35
CA GLU A 313 5.41 -4.80 -16.79
C GLU A 313 4.29 -5.72 -16.24
N ALA A 314 3.70 -6.57 -17.09
CA ALA A 314 2.66 -7.52 -16.68
C ALA A 314 3.21 -8.86 -16.16
N LEU A 315 4.36 -9.31 -16.68
CA LEU A 315 4.94 -10.64 -16.44
C LEU A 315 5.03 -10.93 -14.94
N ASP A 316 4.43 -12.05 -14.53
CA ASP A 316 4.44 -12.51 -13.14
C ASP A 316 4.01 -11.43 -12.13
N ARG A 317 3.06 -10.58 -12.54
CA ARG A 317 2.54 -9.40 -11.81
C ARG A 317 3.66 -8.41 -11.50
N GLY A 318 4.34 -7.93 -12.54
CA GLY A 318 5.53 -7.10 -12.40
C GLY A 318 6.64 -7.81 -11.63
N GLY A 319 6.84 -9.12 -11.85
CA GLY A 319 7.85 -9.91 -11.14
C GLY A 319 7.60 -10.15 -9.65
N ASN A 320 6.40 -9.89 -9.12
CA ASN A 320 6.02 -10.28 -7.76
C ASN A 320 5.97 -11.80 -7.56
N GLN A 321 5.75 -12.57 -8.63
CA GLN A 321 5.72 -14.04 -8.59
C GLN A 321 7.08 -14.70 -8.87
N ILE A 322 8.04 -13.98 -9.50
CA ILE A 322 9.41 -14.46 -9.75
C ILE A 322 10.17 -14.54 -8.42
N GLN A 323 10.52 -15.75 -7.97
CA GLN A 323 11.21 -15.96 -6.68
C GLN A 323 12.72 -15.91 -6.88
N VAL A 324 13.41 -15.04 -6.13
CA VAL A 324 14.86 -14.78 -6.32
C VAL A 324 15.61 -14.85 -5.00
N LYS A 325 16.95 -14.85 -5.08
CA LYS A 325 17.83 -14.63 -3.93
C LYS A 325 18.52 -13.28 -4.04
N PHE A 326 18.70 -12.60 -2.91
CA PHE A 326 19.49 -11.38 -2.80
C PHE A 326 20.23 -11.39 -1.46
N ASP A 327 21.56 -11.32 -1.48
CA ASP A 327 22.44 -11.46 -0.32
C ASP A 327 22.09 -12.68 0.57
N ASN A 328 21.96 -13.83 -0.09
CA ASN A 328 21.65 -15.15 0.46
C ASN A 328 20.31 -15.23 1.24
N ARG A 329 19.36 -14.35 0.91
CA ARG A 329 17.98 -14.36 1.43
C ARG A 329 16.98 -14.45 0.30
N HIS A 330 15.80 -15.01 0.58
CA HIS A 330 14.72 -15.17 -0.39
C HIS A 330 13.83 -13.93 -0.45
N TYR A 331 13.55 -13.47 -1.67
CA TYR A 331 12.69 -12.34 -2.00
C TYR A 331 11.91 -12.65 -3.30
N ASN A 332 11.04 -11.74 -3.73
CA ASN A 332 10.58 -11.71 -5.13
C ASN A 332 11.30 -10.58 -5.90
N LEU A 333 11.33 -10.67 -7.23
CA LEU A 333 12.08 -9.72 -8.06
C LEU A 333 11.59 -8.26 -7.87
N HIS A 334 10.26 -8.05 -7.78
CA HIS A 334 9.67 -6.72 -7.53
C HIS A 334 10.24 -6.08 -6.24
N SER A 335 10.23 -6.81 -5.12
CA SER A 335 10.75 -6.33 -3.84
C SER A 335 12.25 -6.03 -3.83
N VAL A 336 13.04 -6.71 -4.69
CA VAL A 336 14.47 -6.41 -4.85
C VAL A 336 14.66 -5.03 -5.48
N TRP A 337 13.90 -4.72 -6.53
CA TRP A 337 13.93 -3.43 -7.21
C TRP A 337 13.34 -2.29 -6.37
N ASP A 338 12.19 -2.52 -5.74
CA ASP A 338 11.53 -1.54 -4.88
C ASP A 338 12.39 -1.15 -3.67
N THR A 339 13.01 -2.12 -3.01
CA THR A 339 13.50 -1.98 -1.63
C THR A 339 14.94 -2.42 -1.47
N GLU A 340 15.28 -3.67 -1.78
CA GLU A 340 16.56 -4.25 -1.32
C GLU A 340 17.79 -3.63 -2.01
N VAL A 341 17.70 -3.24 -3.28
CA VAL A 341 18.79 -2.52 -3.98
C VAL A 341 19.05 -1.17 -3.30
N ALA A 342 18.01 -0.36 -3.04
CA ALA A 342 18.15 0.94 -2.39
C ALA A 342 18.65 0.82 -0.93
N LEU A 343 18.18 -0.17 -0.17
CA LEU A 343 18.70 -0.44 1.16
C LEU A 343 20.19 -0.81 1.12
N LYS A 344 20.59 -1.70 0.21
CA LYS A 344 21.98 -2.15 0.06
C LYS A 344 22.92 -1.02 -0.36
N MET A 345 22.48 -0.10 -1.22
CA MET A 345 23.22 1.11 -1.60
C MET A 345 23.63 1.96 -0.39
N HIS A 346 22.80 1.96 0.66
CA HIS A 346 23.06 2.68 1.91
C HIS A 346 23.55 1.78 3.06
N GLY A 347 24.00 0.55 2.76
CA GLY A 347 24.55 -0.39 3.74
C GLY A 347 23.52 -0.97 4.72
N LEU A 348 22.22 -0.94 4.36
CA LEU A 348 21.13 -1.46 5.17
C LEU A 348 20.69 -2.85 4.70
N THR A 349 20.31 -3.71 5.64
CA THR A 349 19.80 -5.07 5.38
C THR A 349 18.33 -5.26 5.80
N ARG A 350 17.65 -4.13 6.07
CA ARG A 350 16.22 -3.99 6.40
C ARG A 350 15.88 -2.49 6.43
N SER A 351 14.63 -2.14 6.17
CA SER A 351 14.17 -0.75 6.31
C SER A 351 14.41 -0.24 7.74
N PRO A 352 14.93 0.99 7.91
CA PRO A 352 15.12 1.58 9.22
C PRO A 352 13.78 2.11 9.77
N GLY A 353 13.75 2.55 11.04
CA GLY A 353 12.58 3.23 11.60
C GLY A 353 12.28 4.53 10.85
N VAL A 354 11.02 4.98 10.86
CA VAL A 354 10.51 6.09 10.02
C VAL A 354 11.41 7.33 10.04
N ASP A 355 11.86 7.80 11.22
CA ASP A 355 12.67 9.02 11.31
C ASP A 355 14.07 8.85 10.69
N ALA A 356 14.65 7.66 10.82
CA ALA A 356 15.92 7.31 10.21
C ALA A 356 15.77 7.11 8.69
N GLU A 357 14.64 6.57 8.23
CA GLU A 357 14.29 6.48 6.81
C GLU A 357 14.12 7.87 6.18
N LYS A 358 13.37 8.77 6.83
CA LYS A 358 13.22 10.17 6.41
C LYS A 358 14.56 10.90 6.37
N THR A 359 15.40 10.70 7.39
CA THR A 359 16.75 11.29 7.45
C THR A 359 17.64 10.79 6.31
N LEU A 360 17.58 9.49 6.00
CA LEU A 360 18.33 8.91 4.88
C LEU A 360 17.81 9.42 3.53
N ALA A 361 16.50 9.34 3.30
CA ALA A 361 15.85 9.78 2.07
C ALA A 361 16.16 11.25 1.75
N LYS A 362 16.11 12.12 2.78
CA LYS A 362 16.42 13.55 2.62
C LYS A 362 17.89 13.80 2.28
N ARG A 363 18.81 13.00 2.85
CA ARG A 363 20.24 13.07 2.50
C ARG A 363 20.48 12.59 1.08
N TRP A 364 19.92 11.44 0.70
CA TRP A 364 20.08 10.88 -0.64
C TRP A 364 19.51 11.82 -1.71
N ALA A 365 18.34 12.41 -1.47
CA ALA A 365 17.77 13.45 -2.33
C ALA A 365 18.73 14.65 -2.52
N GLN A 366 19.35 15.13 -1.44
CA GLN A 366 20.34 16.21 -1.51
C GLN A 366 21.62 15.80 -2.26
N GLU A 367 22.08 14.55 -2.10
CA GLU A 367 23.23 13.99 -2.82
C GLU A 367 22.95 13.88 -4.32
N LEU A 368 21.77 13.36 -4.70
CA LEU A 368 21.29 13.32 -6.09
C LEU A 368 21.22 14.73 -6.69
N TYR A 369 20.61 15.68 -5.97
CA TYR A 369 20.51 17.08 -6.40
C TYR A 369 21.86 17.70 -6.75
N ASN A 370 22.89 17.37 -5.96
CA ASN A 370 24.25 17.88 -6.16
C ASN A 370 25.04 17.15 -7.28
N LYS A 371 24.60 15.94 -7.69
CA LYS A 371 25.33 15.04 -8.61
C LYS A 371 24.97 15.25 -10.09
N HIS A 372 23.97 16.07 -10.39
CA HIS A 372 23.24 16.07 -11.67
C HIS A 372 24.05 16.44 -12.93
N GLU A 373 24.68 15.45 -13.54
CA GLU A 373 25.32 15.55 -14.87
C GLU A 373 25.13 14.32 -15.81
N SER A 374 24.41 13.24 -15.40
CA SER A 374 24.29 12.01 -16.21
C SER A 374 23.55 12.22 -17.54
N ALA A 375 23.83 11.36 -18.53
CA ALA A 375 23.27 11.52 -19.89
C ALA A 375 21.74 11.34 -19.90
N ASP A 376 21.23 10.30 -19.23
CA ASP A 376 19.79 10.06 -19.04
C ASP A 376 19.12 11.24 -18.33
N PHE A 377 19.77 11.83 -17.32
CA PHE A 377 19.24 13.00 -16.63
C PHE A 377 19.13 14.22 -17.56
N ARG A 378 20.13 14.46 -18.42
CA ARG A 378 20.08 15.51 -19.46
C ARG A 378 19.01 15.24 -20.53
N ILE A 379 18.78 13.97 -20.88
CA ILE A 379 17.69 13.58 -21.79
C ILE A 379 16.34 13.85 -21.14
N ALA A 380 16.15 13.43 -19.88
CA ALA A 380 14.92 13.64 -19.12
C ALA A 380 14.61 15.13 -18.88
N GLN A 381 15.63 16.01 -18.76
CA GLN A 381 15.47 17.47 -18.76
C GLN A 381 14.95 18.02 -20.10
N ASN A 382 15.29 17.35 -21.19
CA ASN A 382 14.95 17.77 -22.55
C ASN A 382 13.64 17.13 -23.07
N VAL A 383 12.99 16.28 -22.27
CA VAL A 383 11.64 15.78 -22.54
C VAL A 383 10.64 16.92 -22.31
N SER A 384 10.05 17.39 -23.41
CA SER A 384 9.08 18.48 -23.43
C SER A 384 7.68 18.04 -22.96
N CYS A 385 7.58 17.57 -21.71
CA CYS A 385 6.28 17.35 -21.08
C CYS A 385 5.65 18.69 -20.63
N ASP A 386 4.48 19.01 -21.20
CA ASP A 386 3.55 19.98 -20.63
C ASP A 386 2.27 19.25 -20.19
N PRO A 387 2.13 18.89 -18.89
CA PRO A 387 0.96 18.18 -18.40
C PRO A 387 -0.28 19.09 -18.30
N MET A 388 -0.15 20.40 -18.53
CA MET A 388 -1.19 21.39 -18.26
C MET A 388 -2.14 21.67 -19.42
N ALA A 389 -1.77 21.32 -20.65
CA ALA A 389 -2.60 21.66 -21.81
C ALA A 389 -4.00 21.01 -21.76
N ASN A 390 -4.12 19.81 -21.18
CA ASN A 390 -5.36 19.10 -20.82
C ASN A 390 -5.03 17.70 -20.24
N THR A 391 -6.05 16.96 -19.78
CA THR A 391 -5.93 15.58 -19.27
C THR A 391 -5.23 14.62 -20.24
N ALA A 392 -5.41 14.77 -21.57
CA ALA A 392 -4.73 13.92 -22.55
C ALA A 392 -3.24 14.27 -22.74
N ALA A 393 -2.84 15.52 -22.47
CA ALA A 393 -1.44 15.91 -22.41
C ALA A 393 -0.75 15.30 -21.17
N ALA A 394 -1.39 15.40 -19.99
CA ALA A 394 -0.93 14.69 -18.79
C ALA A 394 -0.82 13.18 -19.01
N GLN A 395 -1.82 12.55 -19.65
CA GLN A 395 -1.79 11.12 -19.99
C GLN A 395 -0.64 10.79 -20.95
N SER A 396 -0.39 11.64 -21.95
CA SER A 396 0.73 11.46 -22.91
C SER A 396 2.09 11.50 -22.21
N CYS A 397 2.33 12.48 -21.32
CA CYS A 397 3.56 12.54 -20.53
C CYS A 397 3.74 11.29 -19.64
N ALA A 398 2.67 10.88 -18.95
CA ALA A 398 2.72 9.72 -18.07
C ALA A 398 3.00 8.42 -18.85
N LEU A 399 2.46 8.29 -20.06
CA LEU A 399 2.73 7.18 -20.97
C LEU A 399 4.17 7.21 -21.50
N GLU A 400 4.73 8.38 -21.79
CA GLU A 400 6.14 8.54 -22.20
C GLU A 400 7.09 8.09 -21.07
N TYR A 401 6.82 8.50 -19.83
CA TYR A 401 7.61 8.06 -18.67
C TYR A 401 7.51 6.55 -18.43
N ALA A 402 6.31 5.96 -18.58
CA ALA A 402 6.12 4.52 -18.49
C ALA A 402 6.88 3.77 -19.60
N ALA A 403 6.78 4.24 -20.85
CA ALA A 403 7.42 3.61 -22.00
C ALA A 403 8.95 3.68 -21.93
N GLU A 404 9.53 4.80 -21.48
CA GLU A 404 10.96 4.96 -21.24
C GLU A 404 11.44 3.98 -20.17
N THR A 405 10.72 3.89 -19.04
CA THR A 405 11.11 3.02 -17.92
C THR A 405 10.94 1.53 -18.25
N ASN A 406 9.90 1.15 -18.99
CA ASN A 406 9.68 -0.22 -19.48
C ASN A 406 10.82 -0.73 -20.37
N GLN A 407 11.56 0.12 -21.09
CA GLN A 407 12.74 -0.34 -21.85
C GLN A 407 13.80 -1.01 -20.97
N LEU A 408 13.89 -0.61 -19.68
CA LEU A 408 14.81 -1.19 -18.72
C LEU A 408 14.48 -2.65 -18.39
N ILE A 409 13.24 -3.10 -18.62
CA ILE A 409 12.85 -4.51 -18.47
C ILE A 409 13.69 -5.38 -19.40
N CYS A 410 13.67 -5.11 -20.70
CA CYS A 410 14.39 -5.88 -21.71
C CYS A 410 15.89 -5.59 -21.69
N SER A 411 16.30 -4.33 -21.47
CA SER A 411 17.72 -3.99 -21.48
C SER A 411 18.47 -4.43 -20.22
N TYR A 412 17.77 -4.71 -19.12
CA TYR A 412 18.41 -5.07 -17.85
C TYR A 412 17.61 -6.02 -16.96
N VAL A 413 16.39 -5.67 -16.54
CA VAL A 413 15.71 -6.36 -15.41
C VAL A 413 15.52 -7.85 -15.66
N LEU A 414 15.02 -8.19 -16.85
CA LEU A 414 14.76 -9.56 -17.31
C LEU A 414 15.76 -10.04 -18.37
N GLN A 415 16.74 -9.21 -18.73
CA GLN A 415 17.79 -9.54 -19.72
C GLN A 415 18.52 -10.86 -19.43
N PRO A 416 18.85 -11.24 -18.18
CA PRO A 416 19.47 -12.53 -17.88
C PRO A 416 18.58 -13.76 -18.13
N GLY A 417 17.27 -13.57 -18.27
CA GLY A 417 16.27 -14.64 -18.35
C GLY A 417 15.85 -15.19 -16.98
N LEU A 418 14.61 -15.69 -16.89
CA LEU A 418 13.99 -16.16 -15.64
C LEU A 418 14.81 -17.28 -14.96
N GLU A 419 15.26 -18.29 -15.72
CA GLU A 419 16.06 -19.40 -15.19
C GLU A 419 17.35 -18.90 -14.50
N TRP A 420 17.97 -17.84 -15.03
CA TRP A 420 19.15 -17.25 -14.38
C TRP A 420 18.76 -16.50 -13.10
N LEU A 421 17.71 -15.68 -13.15
CA LEU A 421 17.24 -14.86 -12.02
C LEU A 421 16.81 -15.70 -10.80
N GLU A 422 16.15 -16.83 -11.03
CA GLU A 422 15.67 -17.71 -9.94
C GLU A 422 16.80 -18.56 -9.31
N ASN A 423 17.85 -18.88 -10.09
CA ASN A 423 18.93 -19.77 -9.64
C ASN A 423 20.18 -19.04 -9.11
N ASN A 424 20.32 -17.73 -9.34
CA ASN A 424 21.49 -16.94 -8.91
C ASN A 424 21.17 -16.01 -7.74
N ASP A 425 22.22 -15.49 -7.09
CA ASP A 425 22.10 -14.46 -6.07
C ASP A 425 22.25 -13.08 -6.69
N LEU A 426 21.16 -12.32 -6.72
CA LEU A 426 21.08 -11.00 -7.32
C LEU A 426 21.81 -9.91 -6.50
N GLY A 427 22.31 -10.25 -5.30
CA GLY A 427 23.17 -9.37 -4.52
C GLY A 427 24.58 -9.19 -5.09
N GLY A 428 25.00 -10.01 -6.07
CA GLY A 428 26.29 -9.93 -6.75
C GLY A 428 26.29 -8.96 -7.95
N GLU A 429 26.73 -9.46 -9.11
CA GLU A 429 26.88 -8.70 -10.36
C GLU A 429 25.59 -7.99 -10.81
N TYR A 430 24.42 -8.60 -10.57
CA TYR A 430 23.11 -8.00 -10.86
C TYR A 430 22.84 -6.74 -10.02
N TYR A 431 23.29 -6.70 -8.76
CA TYR A 431 23.18 -5.50 -7.94
C TYR A 431 24.06 -4.36 -8.47
N ASP A 432 25.22 -4.67 -9.04
CA ASP A 432 26.17 -3.64 -9.51
C ASP A 432 25.65 -2.82 -10.69
N GLY A 433 24.81 -3.39 -11.57
CA GLY A 433 24.08 -2.63 -12.58
C GLY A 433 22.78 -2.05 -12.03
N ALA A 434 21.97 -2.85 -11.32
CA ALA A 434 20.67 -2.42 -10.79
C ALA A 434 20.77 -1.15 -9.92
N LYS A 435 21.79 -1.04 -9.06
CA LYS A 435 22.00 0.15 -8.20
C LYS A 435 22.15 1.46 -8.98
N THR A 436 22.75 1.40 -10.17
CA THR A 436 22.97 2.58 -11.02
C THR A 436 21.64 3.00 -11.65
N ILE A 437 20.89 2.02 -12.18
CA ILE A 437 19.56 2.25 -12.76
C ILE A 437 18.59 2.79 -11.69
N VAL A 438 18.58 2.21 -10.49
CA VAL A 438 17.76 2.68 -9.36
C VAL A 438 18.08 4.13 -8.99
N GLU A 439 19.37 4.49 -8.93
CA GLU A 439 19.80 5.86 -8.65
C GLU A 439 19.35 6.85 -9.74
N ASP A 440 19.59 6.56 -11.01
CA ASP A 440 19.18 7.41 -12.14
C ASP A 440 17.64 7.52 -12.24
N ARG A 441 16.89 6.43 -12.02
CA ARG A 441 15.42 6.43 -12.04
C ARG A 441 14.83 7.28 -10.92
N ILE A 442 15.34 7.19 -9.69
CA ILE A 442 14.90 8.04 -8.57
C ILE A 442 15.27 9.51 -8.81
N ALA A 443 16.45 9.79 -9.37
CA ALA A 443 16.87 11.14 -9.77
C ALA A 443 15.91 11.76 -10.80
N ILE A 444 15.59 11.01 -11.85
CA ILE A 444 14.70 11.43 -12.94
C ILE A 444 13.25 11.58 -12.45
N ALA A 445 12.76 10.67 -11.61
CA ALA A 445 11.43 10.77 -11.01
C ALA A 445 11.28 12.04 -10.15
N GLY A 446 12.25 12.34 -9.28
CA GLY A 446 12.23 13.54 -8.44
C GLY A 446 12.24 14.83 -9.25
N MET A 447 13.07 14.90 -10.30
CA MET A 447 13.09 16.05 -11.21
C MET A 447 11.77 16.20 -11.98
N ARG A 448 11.27 15.12 -12.60
CA ARG A 448 10.01 15.14 -13.36
C ARG A 448 8.82 15.49 -12.47
N LEU A 449 8.80 15.03 -11.22
CA LEU A 449 7.79 15.42 -10.23
C LEU A 449 7.90 16.91 -9.88
N GLY A 450 9.12 17.44 -9.71
CA GLY A 450 9.35 18.88 -9.52
C GLY A 450 8.83 19.73 -10.69
N MET A 451 9.14 19.32 -11.92
CA MET A 451 8.64 19.98 -13.14
C MET A 451 7.12 19.92 -13.25
N TRP A 452 6.51 18.77 -12.96
CA TRP A 452 5.05 18.61 -12.95
C TRP A 452 4.39 19.50 -11.89
N MET A 453 4.98 19.58 -10.70
CA MET A 453 4.53 20.45 -9.61
C MET A 453 4.61 21.93 -9.97
N ASN A 454 5.65 22.35 -10.70
CA ASN A 454 5.78 23.71 -11.23
C ASN A 454 4.70 24.01 -12.27
N ALA A 455 4.43 23.07 -13.18
CA ALA A 455 3.40 23.22 -14.21
C ALA A 455 1.99 23.38 -13.58
N VAL A 456 1.60 22.50 -12.65
CA VAL A 456 0.27 22.58 -12.00
C VAL A 456 0.09 23.78 -11.06
N ALA A 457 1.19 24.42 -10.64
CA ALA A 457 1.13 25.63 -9.82
C ALA A 457 0.97 26.93 -10.64
N TYR A 458 1.45 26.96 -11.89
CA TYR A 458 1.46 28.16 -12.74
C TYR A 458 0.08 28.83 -12.92
N PRO A 459 -1.04 28.11 -13.16
CA PRO A 459 -2.37 28.73 -13.27
C PRO A 459 -2.84 29.42 -11.97
N LEU A 460 -2.37 28.97 -10.81
CA LEU A 460 -2.74 29.51 -9.51
C LEU A 460 -2.02 30.83 -9.24
N GLU A 461 -0.76 30.93 -9.67
CA GLU A 461 0.01 32.17 -9.65
C GLU A 461 -0.64 33.25 -10.54
N SER A 462 -0.99 32.91 -11.78
CA SER A 462 -1.64 33.87 -12.70
C SER A 462 -2.99 34.36 -12.16
N THR A 463 -3.79 33.47 -11.57
CA THR A 463 -5.11 33.82 -10.98
C THR A 463 -4.97 34.74 -9.75
N ARG A 464 -3.90 34.57 -8.98
CA ARG A 464 -3.61 35.41 -7.81
C ARG A 464 -3.12 36.80 -8.22
N LEU A 465 -2.27 36.88 -9.25
CA LEU A 465 -1.82 38.15 -9.81
C LEU A 465 -2.99 38.94 -10.42
N SER A 466 -3.92 38.28 -11.12
CA SER A 466 -5.11 38.92 -11.70
C SER A 466 -6.20 39.31 -10.67
N THR A 467 -6.05 38.94 -9.39
CA THR A 467 -6.97 39.34 -8.30
C THR A 467 -6.34 40.35 -7.34
N GLN A 468 -5.09 40.74 -7.57
CA GLN A 468 -4.36 41.77 -6.80
C GLN A 468 -4.09 43.05 -7.62
N ALA A 469 -4.38 43.03 -8.93
CA ALA A 469 -4.35 44.16 -9.85
C ALA A 469 -5.76 44.71 -10.11
#